data_AF-A0AAJ2DR77-F1
#
_entry.id   AF-A0AAJ2DR77-F1
#
_cell.length_a   1.000
_cell.length_b   1.000
_cell.length_c   1.000
_cell.angle_alpha   90.00
_cell.angle_beta   90.00
_cell.angle_gamma   90.00
#
_symmetry.space_group_name_H-M   'P 1'
#
loop_
_entity.id
_entity.type
_entity.pdbx_description
1 polymer ?
#
loop_
_entity_poly.entity_id
_entity_poly.type
_entity_poly.pdbx_seq_one_letter_code
_entity_poly.pdbx_strand_id
1 'polypeptide(L)'
;MQEELLSTQAAAELIESAVHESGGATYWSRVLTNNRREDRNPPHRVPFQRLGGGAFYRPEDVEAFIEFERSRRLGVVKLSGRAAEAIRAFGIGEKGGSSTGRKLNVSAVTLQIDEATGAHFVQLVTNDPLMVYRLELSEAKALAQELADTAQAGERGAR
;
A
#
# COMPACT_ATOMS: atom_id res chain seq x y z
N MET A 1 -18.07 -11.04 33.64
CA MET A 1 -17.95 -12.19 32.74
C MET A 1 -16.48 -12.56 32.70
N GLN A 2 -16.11 -13.83 32.87
CA GLN A 2 -14.73 -14.24 32.66
C GLN A 2 -14.39 -13.98 31.18
N GLU A 3 -13.35 -13.19 30.92
CA GLU A 3 -12.83 -13.00 29.55
C GLU A 3 -12.36 -14.37 29.07
N GLU A 4 -13.07 -14.96 28.11
CA GLU A 4 -12.73 -16.28 27.57
C GLU A 4 -11.49 -16.14 26.69
N LEU A 5 -10.36 -16.63 27.19
CA LEU A 5 -9.09 -16.58 26.47
C LEU A 5 -8.96 -17.78 25.53
N LEU A 6 -8.57 -17.52 24.29
CA LEU A 6 -8.36 -18.52 23.27
C LEU A 6 -6.96 -19.13 23.41
N SER A 7 -6.89 -20.46 23.39
CA SER A 7 -5.61 -21.16 23.22
C SER A 7 -5.01 -20.83 21.85
N THR A 8 -3.71 -21.10 21.66
CA THR A 8 -3.07 -20.88 20.34
C THR A 8 -3.76 -21.67 19.22
N GLN A 9 -4.25 -22.88 19.51
CA GLN A 9 -4.96 -23.70 18.55
C GLN A 9 -6.35 -23.12 18.24
N ALA A 10 -7.11 -22.73 19.26
CA ALA A 10 -8.44 -22.13 19.07
C ALA A 10 -8.36 -20.79 18.31
N ALA A 11 -7.36 -19.96 18.60
CA ALA A 11 -7.10 -18.73 17.86
C ALA A 11 -6.73 -19.02 16.38
N ALA A 12 -5.93 -20.04 16.13
CA ALA A 12 -5.54 -20.43 14.78
C ALA A 12 -6.72 -20.97 13.95
N GLU A 13 -7.61 -21.74 14.56
CA GLU A 13 -8.86 -22.22 13.94
C GLU A 13 -9.81 -21.06 13.62
N LEU A 14 -9.93 -20.10 14.54
CA LEU A 14 -10.71 -18.89 14.31
C LEU A 14 -10.16 -18.09 13.13
N ILE A 15 -8.83 -17.89 13.06
CA ILE A 15 -8.20 -17.19 11.93
C ILE A 15 -8.43 -17.93 10.62
N GLU A 16 -8.22 -19.26 10.58
CA GLU A 16 -8.41 -20.04 9.36
C GLU A 16 -9.85 -19.95 8.85
N SER A 17 -10.84 -20.05 9.74
CA SER A 17 -12.25 -19.93 9.37
C SER A 17 -12.57 -18.59 8.69
N ALA A 18 -11.81 -17.55 9.03
CA ALA A 18 -11.99 -16.20 8.54
C ALA A 18 -11.09 -15.83 7.36
N VAL A 19 -9.92 -16.46 7.24
CA VAL A 19 -8.84 -16.19 6.28
C VAL A 19 -8.15 -17.51 5.92
N HIS A 20 -8.62 -18.16 4.85
CA HIS A 20 -8.10 -19.47 4.46
C HIS A 20 -6.66 -19.40 3.93
N GLU A 21 -5.83 -20.35 4.33
CA GLU A 21 -4.45 -20.48 3.84
C GLU A 21 -4.07 -21.93 3.54
N SER A 22 -3.13 -22.12 2.62
CA SER A 22 -2.54 -23.42 2.32
C SER A 22 -1.81 -23.96 3.57
N GLY A 23 -2.43 -24.93 4.24
CA GLY A 23 -1.96 -25.50 5.51
C GLY A 23 -2.90 -25.29 6.70
N GLY A 24 -4.00 -24.57 6.51
CA GLY A 24 -5.10 -24.48 7.47
C GLY A 24 -4.70 -23.88 8.82
N ALA A 25 -5.41 -24.27 9.88
CA ALA A 25 -5.12 -23.87 11.25
C ALA A 25 -3.66 -24.18 11.69
N THR A 26 -3.02 -25.22 11.13
CA THR A 26 -1.63 -25.55 11.43
C THR A 26 -0.67 -24.44 10.97
N TYR A 27 -0.93 -23.82 9.82
CA TYR A 27 -0.16 -22.67 9.35
C TYR A 27 -0.29 -21.50 10.33
N TRP A 28 -1.51 -21.15 10.72
CA TRP A 28 -1.76 -20.03 11.63
C TRP A 28 -1.21 -20.25 13.04
N SER A 29 -1.27 -21.48 13.54
CA SER A 29 -0.66 -21.85 14.82
C SER A 29 0.85 -21.62 14.82
N ARG A 30 1.53 -21.90 13.69
CA ARG A 30 2.95 -21.57 13.50
C ARG A 30 3.18 -20.06 13.43
N VAL A 31 2.33 -19.31 12.74
CA VAL A 31 2.38 -17.84 12.68
C VAL A 31 2.27 -17.25 14.10
N LEU A 32 1.27 -17.67 14.87
CA LEU A 32 1.07 -17.25 16.26
C LEU A 32 2.23 -17.68 17.17
N THR A 33 2.86 -18.82 16.91
CA THR A 33 4.07 -19.22 17.64
C THR A 33 5.25 -18.30 17.33
N ASN A 34 5.45 -17.96 16.05
CA ASN A 34 6.47 -17.02 15.62
C ASN A 34 6.18 -15.58 16.09
N ASN A 35 4.92 -15.20 16.22
CA ASN A 35 4.49 -13.90 16.72
C ASN A 35 5.05 -13.60 18.12
N ARG A 36 5.15 -14.63 18.97
CA ARG A 36 5.65 -14.54 20.35
C ARG A 36 7.17 -14.50 20.46
N ARG A 37 7.88 -14.76 19.36
CA ARG A 37 9.33 -14.78 19.35
C ARG A 37 9.87 -13.36 19.25
N GLU A 38 10.76 -13.02 20.16
CA GLU A 38 11.41 -11.70 20.21
C GLU A 38 12.41 -11.53 19.06
N ASP A 39 13.00 -12.62 18.56
CA ASP A 39 13.92 -12.62 17.41
C ASP A 39 13.23 -12.46 16.05
N ARG A 40 11.89 -12.34 16.02
CA ARG A 40 11.09 -12.25 14.79
C ARG A 40 10.28 -10.98 14.78
N ASN A 41 10.23 -10.29 13.63
CA ASN A 41 9.45 -9.06 13.44
C ASN A 41 8.29 -9.32 12.47
N PRO A 42 7.17 -9.90 12.94
CA PRO A 42 6.00 -10.06 12.10
C PRO A 42 5.40 -8.69 11.74
N PRO A 43 4.73 -8.56 10.58
CA PRO A 43 4.12 -7.30 10.15
C PRO A 43 3.09 -6.73 11.14
N HIS A 44 2.38 -7.59 11.86
CA HIS A 44 1.49 -7.22 12.95
C HIS A 44 1.69 -8.19 14.11
N ARG A 45 1.91 -7.66 15.32
CA ARG A 45 2.04 -8.48 16.52
C ARG A 45 0.69 -8.63 17.22
N VAL A 46 0.24 -9.87 17.38
CA VAL A 46 -0.96 -10.18 18.15
C VAL A 46 -0.59 -10.20 19.65
N PRO A 47 -1.20 -9.35 20.49
CA PRO A 47 -1.01 -9.42 21.93
C PRO A 47 -1.38 -10.81 22.47
N PHE A 48 -0.65 -11.27 23.47
CA PHE A 48 -0.93 -12.56 24.12
C PHE A 48 -0.59 -12.49 25.60
N GLN A 49 -1.25 -13.34 26.38
CA GLN A 49 -0.99 -13.51 27.79
C GLN A 49 -0.38 -14.89 28.03
N ARG A 50 0.61 -14.95 28.92
CA ARG A 50 1.15 -16.22 29.40
C ARG A 50 0.44 -16.60 30.69
N LEU A 51 -0.30 -17.71 30.65
CA LEU A 51 -0.93 -18.30 31.83
C LEU A 51 -0.36 -19.70 32.01
N GLY A 52 0.40 -19.89 33.10
CA GLY A 52 1.22 -21.08 33.28
C GLY A 52 2.22 -21.27 32.13
N GLY A 53 2.29 -22.48 31.56
CA GLY A 53 3.16 -22.80 30.43
C GLY A 53 2.58 -22.47 29.04
N GLY A 54 1.33 -21.99 28.98
CA GLY A 54 0.62 -21.73 27.73
C GLY A 54 0.56 -20.25 27.34
N ALA A 55 0.38 -19.99 26.05
CA ALA A 55 0.10 -18.67 25.51
C ALA A 55 -1.34 -18.60 25.02
N PHE A 56 -2.04 -17.56 25.47
CA PHE A 56 -3.46 -17.35 25.25
C PHE A 56 -3.73 -15.97 24.67
N TYR A 57 -4.77 -15.87 23.87
CA TYR A 57 -5.14 -14.69 23.12
C TYR A 57 -6.52 -14.23 23.53
N ARG A 58 -6.72 -12.92 23.58
CA ARG A 58 -8.06 -12.37 23.72
C ARG A 58 -8.78 -12.47 22.38
N PRO A 59 -10.08 -12.82 22.34
CA PRO A 59 -10.84 -12.89 21.10
C PRO A 59 -10.75 -11.60 20.28
N GLU A 60 -10.86 -10.43 20.91
CA GLU A 60 -10.79 -9.12 20.26
C GLU A 60 -9.43 -8.86 19.57
N ASP A 61 -8.34 -9.34 20.15
CA ASP A 61 -6.99 -9.20 19.56
C ASP A 61 -6.82 -10.13 18.35
N VAL A 62 -7.43 -11.32 18.38
CA VAL A 62 -7.45 -12.25 17.25
C VAL A 62 -8.33 -11.71 16.11
N GLU A 63 -9.48 -11.13 16.43
CA GLU A 63 -10.33 -10.45 15.44
C GLU A 63 -9.61 -9.29 14.77
N ALA A 64 -8.90 -8.44 15.54
CA ALA A 64 -8.08 -7.37 14.97
C ALA A 64 -7.00 -7.91 14.02
N PHE A 65 -6.39 -9.04 14.35
CA PHE A 65 -5.41 -9.70 13.48
C PHE A 65 -6.03 -10.31 12.22
N ILE A 66 -7.24 -10.89 12.32
CA ILE A 66 -8.01 -11.38 11.18
C ILE A 66 -8.31 -10.23 10.21
N GLU A 67 -8.77 -9.10 10.73
CA GLU A 67 -9.02 -7.90 9.92
C GLU A 67 -7.73 -7.38 9.28
N PHE A 68 -6.61 -7.40 10.01
CA PHE A 68 -5.29 -7.11 9.44
C PHE A 68 -4.94 -8.07 8.29
N GLU A 69 -5.04 -9.39 8.46
CA GLU A 69 -4.70 -10.36 7.41
C GLU A 69 -5.64 -10.29 6.20
N ARG A 70 -6.93 -10.03 6.43
CA ARG A 70 -7.90 -9.71 5.35
C ARG A 70 -7.48 -8.46 4.61
N SER A 71 -7.18 -7.38 5.30
CA SER A 71 -6.73 -6.11 4.68
C SER A 71 -5.40 -6.27 3.94
N ARG A 72 -4.46 -7.06 4.47
CA ARG A 72 -3.16 -7.37 3.88
C ARG A 72 -3.32 -8.17 2.58
N ARG A 73 -4.21 -9.16 2.57
CA ARG A 73 -4.48 -10.02 1.41
C ARG A 73 -5.34 -9.34 0.35
N LEU A 74 -6.24 -8.46 0.78
CA LEU A 74 -7.10 -7.66 -0.10
C LEU A 74 -6.42 -6.36 -0.54
N GLY A 75 -5.22 -6.05 -0.05
CA GLY A 75 -4.44 -4.85 -0.42
C GLY A 75 -5.06 -3.51 0.01
N VAL A 76 -5.89 -3.49 1.07
CA VAL A 76 -6.86 -2.41 1.30
C VAL A 76 -6.96 -2.03 2.81
N VAL A 77 -6.44 -0.83 3.15
CA VAL A 77 -6.79 0.11 4.29
C VAL A 77 -5.92 0.00 5.58
N LYS A 78 -5.45 1.05 6.28
CA LYS A 78 -5.55 2.53 6.27
C LYS A 78 -4.16 3.10 6.66
N LEU A 79 -3.41 3.65 5.72
CA LEU A 79 -2.21 4.38 6.06
C LEU A 79 -2.61 5.78 6.55
N SER A 80 -1.98 6.26 7.61
CA SER A 80 -2.06 7.67 8.02
C SER A 80 -0.69 8.34 7.80
N GLY A 81 -0.70 9.64 7.50
CA GLY A 81 0.52 10.42 7.22
C GLY A 81 1.13 10.21 5.82
N ARG A 82 2.42 10.54 5.67
CA ARG A 82 3.17 10.58 4.38
C ARG A 82 3.19 9.24 3.62
N ALA A 83 3.09 8.12 4.33
CA ALA A 83 3.01 6.79 3.72
C ALA A 83 1.67 6.58 2.98
N ALA A 84 0.57 7.17 3.48
CA ALA A 84 -0.73 7.15 2.82
C ALA A 84 -0.73 7.98 1.55
N GLU A 85 -0.03 9.11 1.57
CA GLU A 85 0.17 9.98 0.41
C GLU A 85 1.01 9.29 -0.66
N ALA A 86 2.06 8.55 -0.27
CA ALA A 86 2.86 7.77 -1.21
C ALA A 86 2.05 6.65 -1.88
N ILE A 87 1.30 5.85 -1.12
CA ILE A 87 0.46 4.78 -1.71
C ILE A 87 -0.66 5.36 -2.58
N ARG A 88 -1.27 6.48 -2.16
CA ARG A 88 -2.18 7.24 -3.03
C ARG A 88 -1.47 7.70 -4.29
N ALA A 89 -0.24 8.22 -4.25
CA ALA A 89 0.47 8.63 -5.46
C ALA A 89 0.62 7.49 -6.50
N PHE A 90 0.76 6.23 -6.05
CA PHE A 90 0.75 5.06 -6.93
C PHE A 90 -0.65 4.61 -7.39
N GLY A 91 -1.74 5.11 -6.78
CA GLY A 91 -3.12 4.80 -7.16
C GLY A 91 -3.58 3.39 -6.79
N ILE A 92 -2.88 2.76 -5.86
CA ILE A 92 -3.20 1.41 -5.38
C ILE A 92 -4.58 1.46 -4.71
N GLY A 93 -5.55 0.74 -5.28
CA GLY A 93 -6.95 0.73 -4.82
C GLY A 93 -7.86 1.75 -5.52
N GLU A 94 -7.35 2.56 -6.45
CA GLU A 94 -8.14 3.52 -7.25
C GLU A 94 -8.29 3.07 -8.72
N LYS A 95 -9.38 3.50 -9.37
CA LYS A 95 -9.69 3.11 -10.75
C LYS A 95 -8.61 3.63 -11.71
N GLY A 96 -7.82 2.73 -12.29
CA GLY A 96 -6.73 3.09 -13.22
C GLY A 96 -5.34 3.22 -12.57
N GLY A 97 -5.21 2.90 -11.28
CA GLY A 97 -3.92 2.71 -10.62
C GLY A 97 -3.55 1.24 -10.42
N SER A 98 -2.26 0.96 -10.25
CA SER A 98 -1.72 -0.38 -10.01
C SER A 98 -0.51 -0.32 -9.06
N SER A 99 0.09 -1.46 -8.76
CA SER A 99 1.35 -1.53 -8.00
C SER A 99 2.54 -0.85 -8.71
N THR A 100 2.42 -0.50 -9.99
CA THR A 100 3.45 0.20 -10.77
C THR A 100 3.13 1.68 -10.98
N GLY A 101 2.06 2.21 -10.37
CA GLY A 101 1.67 3.61 -10.47
C GLY A 101 0.31 3.85 -11.08
N ARG A 102 -0.09 5.13 -11.12
CA ARG A 102 -1.31 5.60 -11.80
C ARG A 102 -1.04 5.76 -13.29
N LYS A 103 -2.04 5.43 -14.11
CA LYS A 103 -2.02 5.87 -15.51
C LYS A 103 -2.02 7.40 -15.55
N LEU A 104 -0.99 7.99 -16.15
CA LEU A 104 -0.93 9.43 -16.35
C LEU A 104 -2.03 9.86 -17.35
N ASN A 105 -2.90 10.77 -16.92
CA ASN A 105 -3.97 11.33 -17.74
C ASN A 105 -3.76 12.84 -17.92
N VAL A 106 -2.94 13.19 -18.92
CA VAL A 106 -2.72 14.59 -19.33
C VAL A 106 -3.87 14.99 -20.25
N SER A 107 -4.60 16.02 -19.86
CA SER A 107 -5.74 16.53 -20.62
C SER A 107 -5.37 17.69 -21.54
N ALA A 108 -4.36 18.47 -21.17
CA ALA A 108 -3.85 19.54 -22.00
C ALA A 108 -2.37 19.82 -21.72
N VAL A 109 -1.64 20.16 -22.77
CA VAL A 109 -0.31 20.80 -22.70
C VAL A 109 -0.38 22.02 -23.61
N THR A 110 -0.23 23.22 -23.05
CA THR A 110 -0.40 24.46 -23.80
C THR A 110 0.72 25.45 -23.50
N LEU A 111 1.07 26.29 -24.47
CA LEU A 111 1.99 27.41 -24.27
C LEU A 111 1.18 28.59 -23.75
N GLN A 112 1.66 29.21 -22.68
CA GLN A 112 1.04 30.36 -22.04
C GLN A 112 2.06 31.49 -21.88
N ILE A 113 1.56 32.70 -21.63
CA ILE A 113 2.37 33.88 -21.36
C ILE A 113 1.99 34.39 -19.98
N ASP A 114 2.99 34.66 -19.15
CA ASP A 114 2.82 35.28 -17.85
C ASP A 114 2.49 36.76 -18.04
N GLU A 115 1.31 37.18 -17.58
CA GLU A 115 0.83 38.55 -17.79
C GLU A 115 1.68 39.61 -17.05
N ALA A 116 2.33 39.24 -15.94
CA ALA A 116 3.13 40.17 -15.14
C ALA A 116 4.54 40.35 -15.69
N THR A 117 5.13 39.31 -16.27
CA THR A 117 6.53 39.30 -16.72
C THR A 117 6.69 39.23 -18.25
N GLY A 118 5.63 38.87 -18.99
CA GLY A 118 5.67 38.61 -20.42
C GLY A 118 6.42 37.32 -20.80
N ALA A 119 6.86 36.52 -19.82
CA ALA A 119 7.62 35.30 -20.05
C ALA A 119 6.70 34.16 -20.54
N HIS A 120 7.20 33.36 -21.46
CA HIS A 120 6.48 32.18 -21.95
C HIS A 120 6.73 30.99 -21.01
N PHE A 121 5.68 30.21 -20.73
CA PHE A 121 5.77 28.98 -19.96
C PHE A 121 4.84 27.90 -20.54
N VAL A 122 5.09 26.64 -20.21
CA VAL A 122 4.22 25.53 -20.58
C VAL A 122 3.27 25.22 -19.42
N GLN A 123 1.98 25.17 -19.71
CA GLN A 123 0.96 24.70 -18.77
C GLN A 123 0.61 23.25 -19.09
N LEU A 124 0.78 22.36 -18.11
CA LEU A 124 0.40 20.96 -18.18
C LEU A 124 -0.78 20.70 -17.24
N VAL A 125 -1.87 20.15 -17.76
CA VAL A 125 -3.09 19.85 -17.01
C VAL A 125 -3.29 18.35 -16.94
N THR A 126 -3.56 17.86 -15.73
CA THR A 126 -3.95 16.46 -15.47
C THR A 126 -5.38 16.44 -14.93
N ASN A 127 -6.15 15.39 -15.21
CA ASN A 127 -7.58 15.35 -14.83
C ASN A 127 -7.90 14.45 -13.62
N ASP A 128 -6.97 13.61 -13.16
CA ASP A 128 -7.22 12.67 -12.06
C ASP A 128 -5.95 12.40 -11.23
N PRO A 129 -5.68 13.20 -10.17
CA PRO A 129 -6.46 14.36 -9.74
C PRO A 129 -6.35 15.56 -10.69
N LEU A 130 -7.32 16.48 -10.65
CA LEU A 130 -7.23 17.74 -11.40
C LEU A 130 -6.10 18.61 -10.85
N MET A 131 -4.98 18.66 -11.56
CA MET A 131 -3.83 19.47 -11.22
C MET A 131 -3.33 20.24 -12.43
N VAL A 132 -2.91 21.48 -12.20
CA VAL A 132 -2.35 22.38 -13.21
C VAL A 132 -0.92 22.70 -12.82
N TYR A 133 0.02 22.34 -13.68
CA TYR A 133 1.43 22.58 -13.50
C TYR A 133 1.89 23.69 -14.43
N ARG A 134 2.70 24.60 -13.90
CA ARG A 134 3.46 25.58 -14.67
C ARG A 134 4.89 25.07 -14.77
N LEU A 135 5.40 24.97 -15.99
CA LEU A 135 6.77 24.59 -16.29
C LEU A 135 7.44 25.71 -17.07
N GLU A 136 8.61 26.13 -16.63
CA GLU A 136 9.45 27.01 -17.44
C GLU A 136 9.89 26.27 -18.72
N LEU A 137 10.22 26.99 -19.79
CA LEU A 137 10.54 26.36 -21.08
C LEU A 137 11.72 25.39 -21.00
N SER A 138 12.70 25.67 -20.14
CA SER A 138 13.83 24.79 -19.87
C SER A 138 13.42 23.49 -19.17
N GLU A 139 12.54 23.58 -18.17
CA GLU A 139 12.03 22.43 -17.41
C GLU A 139 11.17 21.53 -18.30
N ALA A 140 10.30 22.13 -19.12
CA ALA A 140 9.48 21.39 -20.07
C ALA A 140 10.34 20.62 -21.10
N LYS A 141 11.42 21.24 -21.59
CA LYS A 141 12.38 20.58 -22.50
C LYS A 141 13.13 19.44 -21.82
N ALA A 142 13.61 19.65 -20.60
CA ALA A 142 14.31 18.61 -19.84
C ALA A 142 13.42 17.39 -19.58
N LEU A 143 12.18 17.62 -19.13
CA LEU A 143 11.20 16.56 -18.90
C LEU A 143 10.87 15.79 -20.18
N ALA A 144 10.65 16.50 -21.30
CA ALA A 144 10.37 15.86 -22.58
C ALA A 144 11.53 14.95 -23.04
N GLN A 145 12.77 15.40 -22.83
CA GLN A 145 13.96 14.62 -23.17
C GLN A 145 14.09 13.35 -22.31
N GLU A 146 13.94 13.47 -20.99
CA GLU A 146 14.04 12.33 -20.06
C GLU A 146 12.99 11.24 -20.35
N LEU A 147 11.76 11.66 -20.67
CA LEU A 147 10.69 10.75 -21.08
C LEU A 147 11.03 10.03 -22.38
N ALA A 148 11.52 10.76 -23.38
CA ALA A 148 11.91 10.18 -24.67
C ALA A 148 13.05 9.17 -24.52
N ASP A 149 14.09 9.51 -23.75
CA ASP A 149 15.25 8.64 -23.54
C ASP A 149 14.87 7.35 -22.81
N THR A 150 14.03 7.45 -21.79
CA THR A 150 13.55 6.30 -21.02
C THR A 150 12.66 5.38 -21.88
N ALA A 151 11.77 5.96 -22.70
CA ALA A 151 10.93 5.19 -23.61
C ALA A 151 11.77 4.43 -24.65
N GLN A 152 12.76 5.09 -25.25
CA GLN A 152 13.68 4.46 -26.20
C GLN A 152 14.50 3.32 -25.58
N ALA A 153 14.96 3.47 -24.33
CA ALA A 153 15.66 2.41 -23.62
C ALA A 153 14.79 1.17 -23.43
N GLY A 154 13.51 1.37 -23.06
CA GLY A 154 12.52 0.29 -22.93
C GLY A 154 12.26 -0.44 -24.25
N GLU A 155 12.12 0.29 -25.35
CA GLU A 155 11.92 -0.31 -26.69
C GLU A 155 13.11 -1.14 -27.17
N ARG A 156 14.34 -0.75 -26.80
CA ARG A 156 15.56 -1.50 -27.15
C ARG A 156 15.71 -2.80 -26.35
N GLY A 157 15.32 -2.79 -25.07
CA GLY A 157 15.39 -3.97 -24.20
C GLY A 157 14.28 -5.01 -24.44
N ALA A 158 13.23 -4.64 -25.19
CA ALA A 158 12.13 -5.53 -25.56
C ALA A 158 12.32 -6.25 -26.92
N ARG A 159 13.49 -6.09 -27.55
CA ARG A 159 13.87 -6.75 -28.81
C ARG A 159 14.70 -8.00 -28.59
#